data_AF-A0A923EDQ1-F1
#
_entry.id   AF-A0A923EDQ1-F1
#
_cell.length_a   1.000
_cell.length_b   1.000
_cell.length_c   1.000
_cell.angle_alpha   90.00
_cell.angle_beta   90.00
_cell.angle_gamma   90.00
#
_symmetry.space_group_name_H-M   'P 1'
#
loop_
_entity.id
_entity.type
_entity.pdbx_description
1 polymer ?
#
loop_
_entity_poly.entity_id
_entity_poly.type
_entity_poly.pdbx_seq_one_letter_code
_entity_poly.pdbx_strand_id
1 'polypeptide(L)'
;MKKRTLLITAVIFALVAVPAMAMQGHDSHGSGSGHDMKSDKNMDQDAHGKEMDNTSMGGMFKHHDSMDGMNADFQVMSLASMNMTSDKGETHHIMVNLSRADGGTPIKNAVGKIKVVGPEGKEQVSTLKNYSGILAANFTFKEPGKYGVICLLKNEDKKQVFKFWYHHM
;
A
#
# COMPACT_ATOMS: atom_id res chain seq x y z
N MET A 1 -7.19 -41.64 -24.65
CA MET A 1 -8.59 -41.16 -24.81
C MET A 1 -9.39 -41.45 -23.55
N LYS A 2 -9.89 -40.41 -22.86
CA LYS A 2 -11.24 -40.28 -22.30
C LYS A 2 -11.24 -39.08 -21.33
N LYS A 3 -11.66 -37.95 -21.88
CA LYS A 3 -11.87 -36.67 -21.19
C LYS A 3 -13.02 -36.85 -20.21
N ARG A 4 -12.83 -36.49 -18.94
CA ARG A 4 -13.93 -36.34 -17.98
C ARG A 4 -14.20 -34.85 -17.81
N THR A 5 -15.08 -34.35 -18.66
CA THR A 5 -15.70 -33.04 -18.54
C THR A 5 -16.78 -33.14 -17.47
N LEU A 6 -16.72 -32.33 -16.42
CA LEU A 6 -17.82 -32.20 -15.47
C LEU A 6 -18.19 -30.72 -15.31
N LEU A 7 -19.49 -30.48 -15.52
CA LEU A 7 -20.16 -29.22 -15.73
C LEU A 7 -20.34 -28.40 -14.44
N ILE A 8 -19.93 -27.13 -14.54
CA ILE A 8 -20.69 -25.90 -14.25
C ILE A 8 -21.85 -26.04 -13.25
N THR A 9 -21.74 -25.38 -12.11
CA THR A 9 -22.89 -24.90 -11.35
C THR A 9 -22.68 -23.41 -11.08
N ALA A 10 -23.45 -22.58 -11.79
CA ALA A 10 -23.53 -21.14 -11.57
C ALA A 10 -24.48 -20.88 -10.40
N VAL A 11 -24.00 -20.22 -9.35
CA VAL A 11 -24.84 -19.68 -8.28
C VAL A 11 -24.87 -18.16 -8.45
N ILE A 12 -26.02 -17.67 -8.88
CA ILE A 12 -26.39 -16.26 -8.96
C ILE A 12 -26.74 -15.82 -7.54
N PHE A 13 -25.97 -14.89 -6.95
CA PHE A 13 -26.39 -14.17 -5.75
C PHE A 13 -26.71 -12.72 -6.13
N ALA A 14 -27.94 -12.32 -5.81
CA ALA A 14 -28.56 -11.06 -6.13
C ALA A 14 -27.92 -9.87 -5.40
N LEU A 15 -27.76 -8.76 -6.11
CA LEU A 15 -27.46 -7.45 -5.55
C LEU A 15 -28.66 -6.94 -4.74
N VAL A 16 -28.42 -6.49 -3.51
CA VAL A 16 -29.29 -5.57 -2.78
C VAL A 16 -28.62 -4.20 -2.74
N ALA A 17 -29.27 -3.22 -3.37
CA ALA A 17 -28.88 -1.82 -3.34
C ALA A 17 -29.37 -1.17 -2.05
N VAL A 18 -28.48 -0.41 -1.39
CA VAL A 18 -28.81 0.43 -0.23
C VAL A 18 -28.87 1.89 -0.72
N PRO A 19 -29.94 2.67 -0.43
CA PRO A 19 -29.95 4.09 -0.76
C PRO A 19 -29.06 4.88 0.20
N ALA A 20 -28.22 5.75 -0.36
CA ALA A 20 -27.44 6.75 0.37
C ALA A 20 -28.36 7.89 0.84
N MET A 21 -28.36 8.17 2.15
CA MET A 21 -28.94 9.39 2.71
C MET A 21 -27.89 10.50 2.62
N ALA A 22 -28.16 11.51 1.79
CA ALA A 22 -27.45 12.78 1.82
C ALA A 22 -28.06 13.65 2.93
N MET A 23 -27.25 14.15 3.86
CA MET A 23 -27.62 15.27 4.73
C MET A 23 -26.86 16.51 4.29
N GLN A 24 -27.64 17.54 3.97
CA GLN A 24 -27.28 18.84 3.49
C GLN A 24 -27.34 19.84 4.66
N GLY A 25 -26.30 20.67 4.77
CA GLY A 25 -26.39 22.04 5.31
C GLY A 25 -26.27 22.22 6.82
N HIS A 26 -25.26 22.99 7.24
CA HIS A 26 -25.52 24.35 7.71
C HIS A 26 -24.24 25.20 7.69
N ASP A 27 -24.33 26.33 7.00
CA ASP A 27 -23.50 27.50 7.18
C ASP A 27 -23.75 28.11 8.57
N SER A 28 -22.69 28.57 9.24
CA SER A 28 -22.82 29.68 10.18
C SER A 28 -21.50 30.42 10.37
N HIS A 29 -21.56 31.72 10.05
CA HIS A 29 -20.59 32.79 10.29
C HIS A 29 -20.04 32.84 11.72
N GLY A 30 -18.80 33.34 11.86
CA GLY A 30 -18.27 33.79 13.15
C GLY A 30 -16.91 34.48 13.03
N SER A 31 -16.92 35.80 12.88
CA SER A 31 -15.78 36.71 13.05
C SER A 31 -15.32 36.79 14.51
N GLY A 32 -14.03 36.99 14.78
CA GLY A 32 -13.60 37.65 16.01
C GLY A 32 -12.21 37.29 16.54
N SER A 33 -11.34 38.30 16.51
CA SER A 33 -10.27 38.65 17.46
C SER A 33 -9.49 37.56 18.19
N GLY A 34 -8.16 37.66 18.04
CA GLY A 34 -7.19 36.89 18.77
C GLY A 34 -7.15 37.14 20.28
N HIS A 35 -6.57 36.17 20.96
CA HIS A 35 -5.83 36.34 22.21
C HIS A 35 -4.80 35.23 22.33
N ASP A 36 -3.57 35.62 22.63
CA ASP A 36 -2.50 34.75 23.14
C ASP A 36 -2.96 34.04 24.41
N MET A 37 -2.79 32.72 24.48
CA MET A 37 -2.64 32.00 25.75
C MET A 37 -1.66 30.84 25.60
N LYS A 38 -0.63 30.87 26.45
CA LYS A 38 0.14 29.70 26.89
C LYS A 38 -0.82 28.71 27.58
N SER A 39 -0.72 27.44 27.23
CA SER A 39 -1.20 26.36 28.09
C SER A 39 -0.39 25.09 27.88
N ASP A 40 0.31 24.69 28.94
CA ASP A 40 0.78 23.35 29.20
C ASP A 40 -0.39 22.35 29.31
N LYS A 41 -0.09 21.09 28.94
CA LYS A 41 -0.74 19.80 29.26
C LYS A 41 -1.87 19.28 28.36
N ASN A 42 -1.66 18.00 28.02
CA ASN A 42 -2.60 16.95 27.64
C ASN A 42 -3.43 17.17 26.37
N MET A 43 -3.02 16.48 25.30
CA MET A 43 -3.96 15.93 24.34
C MET A 43 -3.73 14.44 24.18
N ASP A 44 -4.86 13.75 24.29
CA ASP A 44 -5.08 12.33 24.18
C ASP A 44 -4.57 11.70 22.89
N GLN A 45 -4.37 10.40 22.97
CA GLN A 45 -4.05 9.50 21.87
C GLN A 45 -5.18 9.48 20.84
N ASP A 46 -5.03 10.23 19.75
CA ASP A 46 -5.67 9.88 18.49
C ASP A 46 -4.60 9.31 17.53
N ALA A 47 -4.58 7.98 17.49
CA ALA A 47 -3.80 7.18 16.58
C ALA A 47 -4.41 7.24 15.17
N HIS A 48 -4.14 8.32 14.43
CA HIS A 48 -4.38 8.35 12.99
C HIS A 48 -3.18 8.96 12.26
N GLY A 49 -2.74 8.23 11.23
CA GLY A 49 -1.46 8.34 10.55
C GLY A 49 -0.96 9.75 10.29
N LYS A 50 0.21 10.07 10.86
CA LYS A 50 1.07 11.10 10.32
C LYS A 50 1.58 10.60 8.97
N GLU A 51 0.91 11.01 7.89
CA GLU A 51 1.51 11.12 6.56
C GLU A 51 2.74 12.03 6.72
N MET A 52 3.90 11.41 6.94
CA MET A 52 5.17 12.09 6.76
C MET A 52 5.30 12.38 5.28
N ASP A 53 5.44 13.67 4.97
CA ASP A 53 5.69 14.26 3.67
C ASP A 53 6.99 13.67 3.07
N ASN A 54 6.91 12.45 2.54
CA ASN A 54 8.04 11.63 2.09
C ASN A 54 8.34 11.87 0.59
N THR A 55 8.33 13.13 0.16
CA THR A 55 9.05 13.51 -1.07
C THR A 55 10.54 13.61 -0.72
N SER A 56 11.13 12.46 -0.38
CA SER A 56 12.55 12.32 -0.08
C SER A 56 13.36 12.82 -1.29
N MET A 57 14.33 13.69 -1.02
CA MET A 57 15.29 14.30 -1.94
C MET A 57 16.21 13.30 -2.67
N GLY A 58 15.65 12.24 -3.26
CA GLY A 58 16.40 11.13 -3.86
C GLY A 58 15.56 10.13 -4.68
N GLY A 59 14.34 10.47 -5.11
CA GLY A 59 13.56 9.62 -6.03
C GLY A 59 13.04 8.31 -5.42
N MET A 60 13.08 8.19 -4.10
CA MET A 60 12.69 6.99 -3.34
C MET A 60 11.62 7.34 -2.32
N PHE A 61 10.43 6.77 -2.49
CA PHE A 61 9.38 6.82 -1.48
C PHE A 61 9.54 5.67 -0.50
N LYS A 62 9.27 5.93 0.79
CA LYS A 62 9.33 4.94 1.87
C LYS A 62 8.01 4.88 2.62
N HIS A 63 7.58 3.67 2.95
CA HIS A 63 6.43 3.42 3.80
C HIS A 63 6.75 2.30 4.78
N HIS A 64 6.43 2.51 6.04
CA HIS A 64 6.61 1.52 7.10
C HIS A 64 5.23 1.19 7.67
N ASP A 65 4.99 -0.09 7.88
CA ASP A 65 3.80 -0.57 8.57
C ASP A 65 4.16 -1.84 9.38
N SER A 66 3.38 -2.12 10.42
CA SER A 66 3.62 -3.22 11.35
C SER A 66 2.31 -3.90 11.71
N MET A 67 2.24 -5.23 11.56
CA MET A 67 1.07 -6.01 11.99
C MET A 67 1.47 -7.42 12.47
N ASP A 68 0.77 -7.95 13.46
CA ASP A 68 0.91 -9.33 13.94
C ASP A 68 2.36 -9.76 14.24
N GLY A 69 3.16 -8.85 14.80
CA GLY A 69 4.56 -9.08 15.13
C GLY A 69 5.52 -9.05 13.95
N MET A 70 5.09 -8.53 12.79
CA MET A 70 5.90 -8.33 11.59
C MET A 70 5.96 -6.84 11.25
N ASN A 71 7.17 -6.33 11.06
CA ASN A 71 7.43 -5.02 10.47
C ASN A 71 7.66 -5.19 8.96
N ALA A 72 7.10 -4.28 8.16
CA ALA A 72 7.27 -4.23 6.72
C ALA A 72 7.71 -2.84 6.26
N ASP A 73 8.93 -2.76 5.75
CA ASP A 73 9.53 -1.55 5.20
C ASP A 73 9.48 -1.59 3.67
N PHE A 74 8.60 -0.78 3.10
CA PHE A 74 8.40 -0.63 1.66
C PHE A 74 9.24 0.51 1.12
N GLN A 75 9.84 0.28 -0.05
CA GLN A 75 10.48 1.33 -0.83
C GLN A 75 9.98 1.25 -2.28
N VAL A 76 9.57 2.40 -2.83
CA VAL A 76 9.18 2.56 -4.23
C VAL A 76 10.20 3.49 -4.88
N MET A 77 10.87 3.00 -5.91
CA MET A 77 11.96 3.70 -6.59
C MET A 77 11.75 3.65 -8.10
N SER A 78 12.11 4.70 -8.82
CA SER A 78 12.18 4.60 -10.29
C SER A 78 13.38 3.75 -10.71
N LEU A 79 13.24 2.91 -11.73
CA LEU A 79 14.36 2.16 -12.28
C LEU A 79 15.44 3.10 -12.84
N ALA A 80 15.02 4.24 -13.40
CA ALA A 80 15.92 5.29 -13.86
C ALA A 80 16.83 5.80 -12.72
N SER A 81 16.28 6.06 -11.53
CA SER A 81 17.10 6.49 -10.37
C SER A 81 18.09 5.42 -9.87
N MET A 82 17.85 4.16 -10.22
CA MET A 82 18.72 3.03 -9.91
C MET A 82 19.76 2.74 -11.01
N ASN A 83 19.76 3.53 -12.09
CA ASN A 83 20.51 3.22 -13.32
C ASN A 83 20.20 1.81 -13.85
N MET A 84 18.92 1.42 -13.77
CA MET A 84 18.41 0.13 -14.24
C MET A 84 17.39 0.34 -15.36
N THR A 85 17.31 -0.63 -16.26
CA THR A 85 16.30 -0.68 -17.32
C THR A 85 15.50 -1.98 -17.23
N SER A 86 14.34 -2.01 -17.87
CA SER A 86 13.56 -3.24 -18.02
C SER A 86 13.22 -3.52 -19.47
N ASP A 87 13.42 -4.77 -19.89
CA ASP A 87 13.12 -5.23 -21.25
C ASP A 87 11.60 -5.30 -21.52
N LYS A 88 10.76 -5.23 -20.48
CA LYS A 88 9.29 -5.28 -20.59
C LYS A 88 8.61 -3.93 -20.32
N GLY A 89 9.40 -2.87 -20.11
CA GLY A 89 8.89 -1.50 -19.96
C GLY A 89 8.38 -1.13 -18.57
N GLU A 90 8.64 -1.92 -17.54
CA GLU A 90 8.42 -1.49 -16.15
C GLU A 90 9.28 -0.25 -15.83
N THR A 91 8.77 0.63 -14.97
CA THR A 91 9.42 1.92 -14.66
C THR A 91 9.85 2.04 -13.22
N HIS A 92 9.32 1.23 -12.32
CA HIS A 92 9.60 1.31 -10.89
C HIS A 92 9.94 -0.06 -10.30
N HIS A 93 10.77 -0.03 -9.26
CA HIS A 93 11.07 -1.14 -8.40
C HIS A 93 10.34 -0.94 -7.07
N ILE A 94 9.57 -1.94 -6.64
CA ILE A 94 8.99 -1.99 -5.30
C ILE A 94 9.69 -3.10 -4.54
N MET A 95 10.33 -2.75 -3.43
CA MET A 95 10.94 -3.69 -2.51
C MET A 95 10.30 -3.62 -1.13
N VAL A 96 10.31 -4.75 -0.43
CA VAL A 96 9.80 -4.92 0.93
C VAL A 96 10.86 -5.64 1.73
N ASN A 97 11.30 -5.03 2.84
CA ASN A 97 12.12 -5.67 3.84
C ASN A 97 11.24 -6.06 5.04
N LEU A 98 11.45 -7.26 5.57
CA LEU A 98 10.61 -7.82 6.62
C LEU A 98 11.46 -8.16 7.84
N SER A 99 10.96 -7.77 9.01
CA SER A 99 11.57 -8.12 10.28
C SER A 99 10.53 -8.48 11.32
N ARG A 100 10.93 -9.24 12.34
CA ARG A 100 10.09 -9.43 13.54
C ARG A 100 10.01 -8.11 14.29
N ALA A 101 8.80 -7.73 14.68
CA ALA A 101 8.58 -6.55 15.51
C ALA A 101 9.32 -6.65 16.85
N ASP A 102 9.41 -7.87 17.39
CA ASP A 102 10.26 -8.20 18.51
C ASP A 102 11.71 -8.42 18.05
N GLY A 103 12.59 -7.49 18.45
CA GLY A 103 14.03 -7.58 18.24
C GLY A 103 14.53 -7.33 16.81
N GLY A 104 13.67 -7.01 15.84
CA GLY A 104 14.08 -6.61 14.49
C GLY A 104 14.73 -7.72 13.67
N THR A 105 14.57 -8.99 14.07
CA THR A 105 15.21 -10.12 13.37
C THR A 105 14.68 -10.23 11.94
N PRO A 106 15.54 -10.26 10.90
CA PRO A 106 15.08 -10.36 9.50
C PRO A 106 14.29 -11.63 9.20
N ILE A 107 13.21 -11.50 8.43
CA ILE A 107 12.35 -12.60 7.99
C ILE A 107 12.73 -12.98 6.56
N LYS A 108 13.49 -14.06 6.39
CA LYS A 108 14.09 -14.42 5.09
C LYS A 108 13.24 -15.33 4.20
N ASN A 109 12.31 -16.08 4.78
CA ASN A 109 11.58 -17.16 4.08
C ASN A 109 10.14 -16.76 3.70
N ALA A 110 9.84 -15.47 3.67
CA ALA A 110 8.55 -14.99 3.23
C ALA A 110 8.38 -15.13 1.71
N VAL A 111 7.13 -15.29 1.29
CA VAL A 111 6.71 -15.17 -0.11
C VAL A 111 5.67 -14.07 -0.20
N GLY A 112 5.68 -13.32 -1.30
CA GLY A 112 4.82 -12.17 -1.44
C GLY A 112 4.29 -11.97 -2.85
N LYS A 113 3.20 -11.22 -2.96
CA LYS A 113 2.77 -10.61 -4.21
C LYS A 113 2.29 -9.20 -3.93
N ILE A 114 2.49 -8.30 -4.88
CA ILE A 114 1.94 -6.96 -4.84
C ILE A 114 0.95 -6.80 -5.98
N LYS A 115 -0.20 -6.19 -5.65
CA LYS A 115 -1.14 -5.61 -6.60
C LYS A 115 -0.99 -4.09 -6.55
N VAL A 116 -0.79 -3.48 -7.71
CA VAL A 116 -0.80 -2.03 -7.90
C VAL A 116 -2.06 -1.65 -8.66
N VAL A 117 -2.81 -0.67 -8.16
CA VAL A 117 -4.00 -0.09 -8.79
C VAL A 117 -3.68 1.35 -9.17
N GLY A 118 -3.72 1.66 -10.46
CA GLY A 118 -3.43 3.00 -10.98
C GLY A 118 -4.59 3.99 -10.83
N PRO A 119 -4.36 5.27 -11.17
CA PRO A 119 -5.35 6.34 -11.04
C PRO A 119 -6.66 6.08 -11.79
N GLU A 120 -6.58 5.40 -12.94
CA GLU A 120 -7.74 5.00 -13.74
C GLU A 120 -8.31 3.62 -13.35
N GLY A 121 -7.88 3.06 -12.23
CA GLY A 121 -8.29 1.73 -11.75
C GLY A 121 -7.61 0.54 -12.44
N LYS A 122 -6.69 0.78 -13.38
CA LYS A 122 -5.91 -0.29 -14.06
C LYS A 122 -5.04 -1.04 -13.05
N GLU A 123 -5.07 -2.36 -13.11
CA GLU A 123 -4.39 -3.23 -12.15
C GLU A 123 -3.16 -3.91 -12.73
N GLN A 124 -2.12 -4.08 -11.91
CA GLN A 124 -0.95 -4.91 -12.17
C GLN A 124 -0.73 -5.81 -10.96
N VAL A 125 -0.38 -7.07 -11.19
CA VAL A 125 -0.06 -8.01 -10.12
C VAL A 125 1.25 -8.70 -10.44
N SER A 126 2.19 -8.69 -9.49
CA SER A 126 3.42 -9.45 -9.60
C SER A 126 3.72 -10.19 -8.31
N THR A 127 4.15 -11.44 -8.45
CA THR A 127 4.83 -12.17 -7.38
C THR A 127 6.18 -11.50 -7.11
N LEU A 128 6.56 -11.43 -5.84
CA LEU A 128 7.84 -10.85 -5.42
C LEU A 128 8.93 -11.92 -5.50
N LYS A 129 10.07 -11.55 -6.09
CA LYS A 129 11.30 -12.35 -6.04
C LYS A 129 11.98 -12.12 -4.69
N ASN A 130 12.56 -13.17 -4.14
CA ASN A 130 13.25 -13.12 -2.86
C ASN A 130 14.77 -13.08 -3.06
N TYR A 131 15.38 -11.98 -2.62
CA TYR A 131 16.82 -11.72 -2.65
C TYR A 131 17.35 -11.79 -1.21
N SER A 132 17.37 -12.99 -0.64
CA SER A 132 17.88 -13.25 0.72
C SER A 132 17.16 -12.50 1.85
N GLY A 133 15.84 -12.37 1.73
CA GLY A 133 14.95 -11.71 2.70
C GLY A 133 14.45 -10.34 2.24
N ILE A 134 14.96 -9.84 1.11
CA ILE A 134 14.40 -8.68 0.44
C ILE A 134 13.46 -9.17 -0.65
N LEU A 135 12.18 -8.83 -0.54
CA LEU A 135 11.16 -9.20 -1.53
C LEU A 135 10.95 -8.05 -2.51
N ALA A 136 11.05 -8.29 -3.82
CA ALA A 136 10.88 -7.21 -4.79
C ALA A 136 10.31 -7.63 -6.14
N ALA A 137 9.67 -6.68 -6.82
CA ALA A 137 9.22 -6.80 -8.20
C ALA A 137 9.19 -5.44 -8.89
N ASN A 138 9.21 -5.47 -10.22
CA ASN A 138 9.10 -4.27 -11.04
C ASN A 138 7.64 -4.04 -11.45
N PHE A 139 7.25 -2.78 -11.56
CA PHE A 139 5.90 -2.34 -11.93
C PHE A 139 5.96 -1.14 -12.87
N THR A 140 4.89 -0.91 -13.62
CA THR A 140 4.78 0.24 -14.53
C THR A 140 3.89 1.32 -13.93
N PHE A 141 4.45 2.50 -13.73
CA PHE A 141 3.71 3.72 -13.40
C PHE A 141 3.82 4.61 -14.63
N LYS A 142 2.71 4.75 -15.38
CA LYS A 142 2.66 5.45 -16.68
C LYS A 142 2.14 6.87 -16.54
N GLU A 143 1.14 7.03 -15.69
CA GLU A 143 0.41 8.29 -15.54
C GLU A 143 0.76 8.87 -14.17
N PRO A 144 0.97 10.18 -14.06
CA PRO A 144 1.01 10.85 -12.77
C PRO A 144 -0.29 10.61 -11.99
N GLY A 145 -0.21 10.55 -10.66
CA GLY A 145 -1.37 10.45 -9.79
C GLY A 145 -1.23 9.43 -8.67
N LYS A 146 -2.37 9.12 -8.04
CA LYS A 146 -2.45 8.27 -6.85
C LYS A 146 -2.57 6.80 -7.22
N TYR A 147 -1.62 6.00 -6.76
CA TYR A 147 -1.57 4.56 -6.93
C TYR A 147 -1.82 3.83 -5.61
N GLY A 148 -2.73 2.85 -5.62
CA GLY A 148 -2.94 1.95 -4.49
C GLY A 148 -1.97 0.78 -4.56
N VAL A 149 -1.15 0.60 -3.53
CA VAL A 149 -0.24 -0.54 -3.39
C VAL A 149 -0.80 -1.49 -2.35
N ILE A 150 -1.02 -2.75 -2.72
CA ILE A 150 -1.56 -3.80 -1.86
C ILE A 150 -0.59 -4.98 -1.86
N CYS A 151 0.07 -5.22 -0.74
CA CYS A 151 1.04 -6.30 -0.58
C CYS A 151 0.43 -7.43 0.25
N LEU A 152 0.31 -8.62 -0.34
CA LEU A 152 0.01 -9.85 0.39
C LEU A 152 1.32 -10.58 0.66
N LEU A 153 1.61 -10.80 1.93
CA LEU A 153 2.75 -11.56 2.41
C LEU A 153 2.30 -12.84 3.08
N LYS A 154 3.07 -13.90 2.88
CA LYS A 154 2.92 -15.15 3.60
C LYS A 154 4.27 -15.53 4.20
N ASN A 155 4.28 -15.79 5.50
CA ASN A 155 5.40 -16.39 6.20
C ASN A 155 4.86 -17.54 7.05
N GLU A 156 5.39 -18.75 6.83
CA GLU A 156 4.84 -19.98 7.43
C GLU A 156 3.33 -20.08 7.13
N ASP A 157 2.48 -20.17 8.15
CA ASP A 157 1.01 -20.23 8.00
C ASP A 157 0.33 -18.86 8.16
N LYS A 158 1.10 -17.80 8.44
CA LYS A 158 0.57 -16.45 8.60
C LYS A 158 0.49 -15.73 7.27
N LYS A 159 -0.61 -15.01 7.06
CA LYS A 159 -0.81 -14.12 5.92
C LYS A 159 -1.08 -12.70 6.43
N GLN A 160 -0.31 -11.74 5.94
CA GLN A 160 -0.48 -10.32 6.23
C GLN A 160 -0.80 -9.56 4.96
N VAL A 161 -1.63 -8.52 5.08
CA VAL A 161 -1.96 -7.62 3.97
C VAL A 161 -1.65 -6.19 4.37
N PHE A 162 -0.65 -5.61 3.72
CA PHE A 162 -0.27 -4.21 3.87
C PHE A 162 -0.81 -3.40 2.71
N LYS A 163 -1.27 -2.17 2.98
CA LYS A 163 -1.86 -1.28 1.98
C LYS A 163 -1.44 0.15 2.21
N PHE A 164 -1.04 0.82 1.14
CA PHE A 164 -0.73 2.25 1.20
C PHE A 164 -0.95 2.93 -0.15
N TRP A 165 -0.99 4.26 -0.10
CA TRP A 165 -1.04 5.09 -1.29
C TRP A 165 0.37 5.56 -1.65
N TYR A 166 0.68 5.56 -2.94
CA TYR A 166 1.88 6.15 -3.51
C TYR A 166 1.47 7.18 -4.56
N HIS A 167 1.98 8.41 -4.45
CA HIS A 167 1.72 9.47 -5.42
C HIS A 167 2.90 9.53 -6.41
N HIS A 168 2.64 9.19 -7.66
CA HIS A 168 3.60 9.28 -8.75
C HIS A 168 3.49 10.67 -9.41
N MET A 169 4.63 11.30 -9.68
CA MET A 169 4.74 12.65 -10.23
C MET A 169 5.18 12.59 -11.69
#